data_AF-A0A9D5TJ82-F1
#
_entry.id   AF-A0A9D5TJ82-F1
#
_cell.length_a   1.000
_cell.length_b   1.000
_cell.length_c   1.000
_cell.angle_alpha   90.00
_cell.angle_beta   90.00
_cell.angle_gamma   90.00
#
_symmetry.space_group_name_H-M   'P 1'
#
loop_
_entity.id
_entity.type
_entity.pdbx_description
1 polymer ?
#
loop_
_entity_poly.entity_id
_entity_poly.type
_entity_poly.pdbx_seq_one_letter_code
_entity_poly.pdbx_strand_id
1 'polypeptide(L)'
;MTTGLSATSFGPNATCTRGQVATFLWRSQGEPEPTSTNNPFSDVKTSDYYFKAVLWAVENEVTQGVGGGKFAPNASCTRGQIVTFLYRAIA
;
A
#
# COMPACT_ATOMS: atom_id res chain seq x y z
N MET A 1 1.81 6.00 -11.00
CA MET A 1 0.78 7.03 -10.71
C MET A 1 -0.63 6.39 -10.71
N THR A 2 -1.60 6.95 -9.98
CA THR A 2 -2.89 6.30 -9.64
C THR A 2 -3.79 6.04 -10.86
N THR A 3 -4.53 4.92 -10.90
CA THR A 3 -5.42 4.54 -12.03
C THR A 3 -6.89 4.96 -11.87
N GLY A 4 -7.23 5.73 -10.83
CA GLY A 4 -8.63 6.06 -10.48
C GLY A 4 -9.38 4.89 -9.83
N LEU A 5 -10.59 5.15 -9.34
CA LEU A 5 -11.56 4.11 -8.92
C LEU A 5 -12.11 3.36 -10.15
N SER A 6 -12.19 4.06 -11.27
CA SER A 6 -12.56 3.56 -12.60
C SER A 6 -11.90 4.42 -13.67
N ALA A 7 -12.06 4.03 -14.95
CA ALA A 7 -11.58 4.80 -16.10
C ALA A 7 -12.04 6.28 -16.13
N THR A 8 -13.10 6.63 -15.37
CA THR A 8 -13.72 7.96 -15.41
C THR A 8 -13.91 8.60 -14.03
N SER A 9 -13.55 7.93 -12.93
CA SER A 9 -13.75 8.48 -11.58
C SER A 9 -12.47 8.41 -10.75
N PHE A 10 -11.97 9.58 -10.38
CA PHE A 10 -10.79 9.73 -9.53
C PHE A 10 -11.14 9.66 -8.02
N GLY A 11 -12.40 9.92 -7.65
CA GLY A 11 -12.89 9.84 -6.27
C GLY A 11 -12.05 10.63 -5.24
N PRO A 12 -11.81 11.93 -5.41
CA PRO A 12 -10.89 12.71 -4.54
C PRO A 12 -11.33 12.76 -3.06
N ASN A 13 -12.62 12.56 -2.80
CA ASN A 13 -13.19 12.52 -1.45
C ASN A 13 -13.48 11.09 -0.96
N ALA A 14 -13.15 10.08 -1.78
CA ALA A 14 -13.35 8.69 -1.40
C ALA A 14 -12.29 8.28 -0.37
N THR A 15 -12.71 7.46 0.59
CA THR A 15 -11.77 6.91 1.56
C THR A 15 -10.89 5.89 0.86
N CYS A 16 -9.58 6.17 0.78
CA CYS A 16 -8.62 5.23 0.22
C CYS A 16 -8.35 4.08 1.21
N THR A 17 -8.22 2.87 0.69
CA THR A 17 -7.83 1.72 1.50
C THR A 17 -6.31 1.67 1.66
N ARG A 18 -5.82 0.94 2.67
CA ARG A 18 -4.38 0.77 2.91
C ARG A 18 -3.66 0.13 1.73
N GLY A 19 -4.28 -0.84 1.04
CA GLY A 19 -3.74 -1.45 -0.17
C GLY A 19 -3.59 -0.46 -1.32
N GLN A 20 -4.54 0.47 -1.48
CA GLN A 20 -4.46 1.54 -2.48
C GLN A 20 -3.32 2.51 -2.17
N VAL A 21 -3.17 2.92 -0.92
CA VAL A 21 -2.09 3.85 -0.50
C VAL A 21 -0.71 3.23 -0.71
N ALA A 22 -0.52 1.98 -0.28
CA ALA A 22 0.74 1.27 -0.53
C ALA A 22 1.05 1.16 -2.03
N THR A 23 0.03 0.84 -2.84
CA THR A 23 0.17 0.80 -4.29
C THR A 23 0.56 2.16 -4.84
N PHE A 24 -0.07 3.25 -4.43
CA PHE A 24 0.27 4.58 -4.93
C PHE A 24 1.71 4.99 -4.62
N LEU A 25 2.19 4.68 -3.42
CA LEU A 25 3.57 4.96 -3.03
C LEU A 25 4.58 4.12 -3.81
N TRP A 26 4.34 2.82 -3.91
CA TRP A 26 5.16 1.94 -4.74
C TRP A 26 5.24 2.43 -6.19
N ARG A 27 4.11 2.86 -6.76
CA ARG A 27 4.07 3.45 -8.10
C ARG A 27 4.73 4.82 -8.21
N SER A 28 4.85 5.57 -7.12
CA SER A 28 5.57 6.86 -7.11
C SER A 28 7.08 6.67 -7.13
N GLN A 29 7.56 5.51 -6.65
CA GLN A 29 8.98 5.14 -6.62
C GLN A 29 9.44 4.40 -7.88
N GLY A 30 8.60 4.38 -8.93
CA GLY A 30 8.93 3.72 -10.20
C GLY A 30 8.59 2.22 -10.24
N GLU A 31 7.72 1.74 -9.35
CA GLU A 31 7.30 0.33 -9.30
C GLU A 31 8.48 -0.67 -9.17
N PRO A 32 9.42 -0.45 -8.24
CA PRO A 32 10.58 -1.33 -8.09
C PRO A 32 10.13 -2.74 -7.72
N GLU A 33 10.73 -3.75 -8.35
CA GLU A 33 10.43 -5.14 -8.03
C GLU A 33 10.93 -5.45 -6.60
N PRO A 34 10.07 -5.99 -5.71
CA PRO A 34 10.49 -6.37 -4.36
C PRO A 34 11.60 -7.43 -4.43
N THR A 35 12.60 -7.29 -3.57
CA THR A 35 13.74 -8.20 -3.52
C THR A 35 13.42 -9.50 -2.77
N SER A 36 12.43 -9.46 -1.89
CA SER A 36 11.96 -10.55 -1.05
C SER A 36 10.55 -10.95 -1.45
N THR A 37 10.31 -12.26 -1.54
CA THR A 37 8.97 -12.84 -1.69
C THR A 37 8.34 -13.19 -0.33
N ASN A 38 9.04 -12.93 0.77
CA ASN A 38 8.57 -13.26 2.11
C ASN A 38 7.50 -12.26 2.56
N ASN A 39 6.24 -12.64 2.40
CA ASN A 39 5.10 -11.87 2.86
C ASN A 39 4.78 -12.20 4.34
N PRO A 40 4.93 -11.26 5.28
CA PRO A 40 4.62 -11.48 6.70
C PRO A 40 3.12 -11.43 7.01
N PHE A 41 2.26 -11.11 6.03
CA PHE A 41 0.84 -10.86 6.23
C PHE A 41 -0.04 -11.98 5.69
N SER A 42 -0.85 -12.55 6.58
CA SER A 42 -1.82 -13.62 6.28
C SER A 42 -3.00 -13.17 5.40
N ASP A 43 -3.30 -11.88 5.41
CA ASP A 43 -4.42 -11.25 4.68
C ASP A 43 -3.98 -10.58 3.36
N VAL A 44 -2.79 -10.91 2.86
CA VAL A 44 -2.25 -10.44 1.58
C VAL A 44 -1.85 -11.68 0.77
N LYS A 45 -2.42 -11.85 -0.42
CA LYS A 45 -2.19 -12.99 -1.31
C LYS A 45 -1.35 -12.58 -2.50
N THR A 46 -0.57 -13.50 -3.06
CA THR A 46 0.24 -13.27 -4.27
C THR A 46 -0.58 -12.82 -5.48
N SER A 47 -1.88 -13.15 -5.52
CA SER A 47 -2.82 -12.73 -6.56
C SER A 47 -3.34 -11.31 -6.38
N ASP A 48 -3.12 -10.66 -5.24
CA ASP A 48 -3.63 -9.33 -4.97
C ASP A 48 -2.84 -8.27 -5.74
N TYR A 49 -3.53 -7.30 -6.34
CA TYR A 49 -2.88 -6.24 -7.12
C TYR A 49 -1.88 -5.39 -6.32
N TYR A 50 -2.04 -5.34 -4.99
CA TYR A 50 -1.18 -4.63 -4.06
C TYR A 50 -0.09 -5.51 -3.44
N PHE A 51 0.00 -6.80 -3.81
CA PHE A 51 0.97 -7.73 -3.23
C PHE A 51 2.41 -7.21 -3.30
N LYS A 52 2.87 -6.86 -4.51
CA LYS A 52 4.22 -6.32 -4.74
C LYS A 52 4.43 -5.00 -3.99
N ALA A 53 3.43 -4.14 -4.01
CA ALA A 53 3.49 -2.86 -3.30
C ALA A 53 3.61 -3.04 -1.79
N VAL A 54 2.94 -4.04 -1.22
CA VAL A 54 3.03 -4.37 0.21
C VAL A 54 4.40 -4.96 0.55
N LEU A 55 4.93 -5.86 -0.26
CA LEU A 55 6.28 -6.41 -0.06
C LEU A 55 7.34 -5.30 -0.11
N TRP A 56 7.31 -4.47 -1.14
CA TRP A 56 8.19 -3.30 -1.24
C TRP A 56 8.07 -2.38 -0.01
N ALA A 57 6.84 -2.13 0.45
CA ALA A 57 6.60 -1.29 1.61
C ALA A 57 7.08 -1.91 2.93
N VAL A 58 7.17 -3.24 3.03
CA VAL A 58 7.78 -3.93 4.17
C VAL A 58 9.30 -3.86 4.09
N GLU A 59 9.88 -4.14 2.92
CA GLU A 59 11.32 -4.08 2.68
C GLU A 59 11.92 -2.71 2.96
N ASN A 60 11.18 -1.64 2.61
CA ASN A 60 11.61 -0.26 2.81
C ASN A 60 11.07 0.33 4.12
N GLU A 61 10.58 -0.51 5.04
CA GLU A 61 10.06 -0.12 6.37
C GLU A 61 8.94 0.93 6.35
N VAL A 62 8.30 1.13 5.19
CA VAL A 62 7.16 2.05 5.01
C VAL A 62 5.95 1.60 5.83
N THR A 63 5.78 0.28 6.02
CA THR A 63 4.70 -0.31 6.84
C THR A 63 5.15 -1.52 7.65
N GLN A 64 4.57 -1.68 8.84
CA GLN A 64 4.69 -2.89 9.67
C GLN A 64 3.35 -3.63 9.81
N GLY A 65 2.34 -3.22 9.04
CA GLY A 65 0.98 -3.74 9.14
C GLY A 65 0.20 -3.11 10.31
N VAL A 66 -0.81 -3.83 10.79
CA VAL A 66 -1.67 -3.42 11.92
C VAL A 66 -1.48 -4.30 13.16
N GLY A 67 -0.46 -5.16 13.14
CA GLY A 67 -0.22 -6.17 14.17
C GLY A 67 -0.93 -7.50 13.87
N GLY A 68 -0.58 -8.54 14.62
CA GLY A 68 -1.19 -9.88 14.51
C GLY A 68 -0.98 -10.57 13.16
N GLY A 69 0.11 -10.27 12.44
CA GLY A 69 0.38 -10.83 11.11
C GLY A 69 -0.61 -10.38 10.04
N LYS A 70 -1.14 -9.15 10.16
CA LYS A 70 -2.12 -8.58 9.22
C LYS A 70 -1.68 -7.21 8.71
N PHE A 71 -1.98 -6.95 7.44
CA PHE A 71 -1.81 -5.65 6.81
C PHE A 71 -3.10 -4.81 6.82
N ALA A 72 -4.26 -5.47 6.83
CA ALA A 72 -5.60 -4.91 6.67
C ALA A 72 -5.75 -4.08 5.37
N PRO A 73 -5.54 -4.68 4.18
CA PRO A 73 -5.50 -3.93 2.91
C PRO A 73 -6.81 -3.21 2.59
N ASN A 74 -7.94 -3.75 3.03
CA ASN A 74 -9.29 -3.19 2.80
C ASN A 74 -9.73 -2.20 3.87
N ALA A 75 -8.96 -2.03 4.96
CA ALA A 75 -9.31 -1.06 5.97
C ALA A 75 -9.18 0.36 5.40
N SER A 76 -10.16 1.19 5.72
CA SER A 76 -10.17 2.62 5.44
C SER A 76 -8.94 3.28 6.09
N CYS A 77 -8.12 3.93 5.27
CA CYS A 77 -6.96 4.66 5.76
C CYS A 77 -7.40 6.07 6.17
N THR A 78 -7.19 6.45 7.43
CA THR A 78 -7.44 7.84 7.85
C THR A 78 -6.38 8.76 7.27
N ARG A 79 -6.68 10.06 7.12
CA ARG A 79 -5.71 11.05 6.57
C ARG A 79 -4.36 11.02 7.31
N GLY A 80 -4.36 10.78 8.62
CA GLY A 80 -3.12 10.65 9.42
C GLY A 80 -2.29 9.41 9.08
N GLN A 81 -2.93 8.29 8.74
CA GLN A 81 -2.21 7.09 8.28
C GLN A 81 -1.58 7.32 6.91
N ILE A 82 -2.27 8.03 6.00
CA ILE A 82 -1.71 8.40 4.68
C ILE A 82 -0.45 9.26 4.84
N VAL A 83 -0.48 10.26 5.74
CA VAL A 83 0.69 11.13 6.00
C VAL A 83 1.84 10.34 6.62
N THR A 84 1.57 9.36 7.50
CA THR A 84 2.62 8.50 8.07
C THR A 84 3.29 7.65 6.99
N PHE A 85 2.48 7.09 6.09
CA PHE A 85 2.95 6.34 4.94
C PHE A 85 3.78 7.20 3.98
N LEU A 86 3.34 8.43 3.73
CA LEU A 86 4.09 9.39 2.91
C LEU A 86 5.42 9.73 3.58
N TYR A 87 5.42 10.14 4.85
CA TYR A 87 6.62 10.52 5.60
C TYR A 87 7.70 9.42 5.57
N ARG A 88 7.32 8.15 5.71
CA ARG A 88 8.27 7.03 5.66
C ARG A 88 8.78 6.69 4.26
N ALA A 89 8.05 7.06 3.21
CA ALA A 89 8.45 6.78 1.83
C ALA A 89 9.36 7.86 1.20
N ILE A 90 9.51 9.01 1.86
CA ILE A 90 10.41 10.12 1.47
C ILE A 90 11.56 10.34 2.46
N ALA A 91 11.59 9.58 3.57
CA ALA A 91 12.72 9.54 4.50
C ALA A 91 13.76 8.52 4.02
#